data_AF-A0A7Y2SLY4-F1
#
_entry.id   AF-A0A7Y2SLY4-F1
#
_cell.length_a   1.000
_cell.length_b   1.000
_cell.length_c   1.000
_cell.angle_alpha   90.00
_cell.angle_beta   90.00
_cell.angle_gamma   90.00
#
_symmetry.space_group_name_H-M   'P 1'
#
loop_
_entity.id
_entity.type
_entity.pdbx_description
1 polymer ?
#
loop_
_entity_poly.entity_id
_entity_poly.type
_entity_poly.pdbx_seq_one_letter_code
_entity_poly.pdbx_strand_id
1 'polypeptide(L)' 'MTTTLEAAFSEAAKLAPEDQELFAAWIISELKAEHRWNTLFARSADTLNALADEALREFRAGTTKPLDVD' A
#
# COMPACT_ATOMS: atom_id res chain seq x y z
N MET A 1 -10.17 -5.09 -22.14
CA MET A 1 -9.79 -4.21 -21.01
C MET A 1 -11.08 -3.95 -20.23
N THR A 2 -11.05 -3.56 -18.94
CA THR A 2 -12.33 -3.25 -18.26
C THR A 2 -12.80 -1.87 -18.72
N THR A 3 -14.11 -1.61 -18.68
CA THR A 3 -14.67 -0.31 -19.10
C THR A 3 -14.01 0.87 -18.35
N THR A 4 -13.74 0.71 -17.05
CA THR A 4 -13.06 1.74 -16.25
C THR A 4 -11.60 1.94 -16.67
N LEU A 5 -10.88 0.86 -16.98
CA LEU A 5 -9.49 0.95 -17.41
C LEU A 5 -9.39 1.58 -18.81
N GLU A 6 -10.33 1.29 -19.70
CA GLU A 6 -10.47 1.94 -21.00
C GLU A 6 -10.70 3.45 -20.88
N ALA A 7 -11.61 3.86 -20.00
CA ALA A 7 -11.85 5.28 -19.74
C ALA A 7 -10.60 5.98 -19.19
N ALA A 8 -9.85 5.35 -18.27
CA ALA A 8 -8.63 5.91 -17.71
C ALA A 8 -7.54 6.14 -18.78
N PHE A 9 -7.31 5.16 -19.67
CA PHE A 9 -6.37 5.33 -20.78
C PHE A 9 -6.83 6.39 -21.78
N SER A 10 -8.14 6.48 -22.04
CA SER A 10 -8.72 7.50 -22.92
C SER A 10 -8.48 8.92 -22.39
N GLU A 11 -8.65 9.14 -21.08
CA GLU A 11 -8.34 10.44 -20.46
C GLU A 11 -6.83 10.73 -20.47
N ALA A 12 -5.99 9.74 -20.14
CA ALA A 12 -4.53 9.90 -20.17
C ALA A 12 -4.02 10.24 -21.58
N ALA A 13 -4.61 9.67 -22.63
CA ALA A 13 -4.25 9.94 -24.02
C ALA A 13 -4.54 11.38 -24.48
N LYS A 14 -5.34 12.16 -23.73
CA LYS A 14 -5.61 13.57 -24.04
C LYS A 14 -4.51 14.52 -23.53
N LEU A 15 -3.61 14.03 -22.68
CA LEU A 15 -2.48 14.82 -22.15
C LEU A 15 -1.47 15.12 -23.25
N ALA A 16 -0.62 16.13 -23.03
CA ALA A 16 0.52 16.38 -23.90
C ALA A 16 1.52 15.20 -23.84
N PRO A 17 2.30 14.93 -24.90
CA PRO A 17 3.19 13.76 -24.94
C PRO A 17 4.16 13.65 -23.75
N GLU A 18 4.69 14.77 -23.29
CA GLU A 18 5.56 14.83 -22.11
C GLU A 18 4.83 14.40 -20.82
N ASP A 19 3.57 14.81 -20.66
CA ASP A 19 2.74 14.49 -19.52
C ASP A 19 2.25 13.03 -19.58
N GLN A 20 2.03 12.49 -20.79
CA GLN A 20 1.73 11.08 -20.99
C GLN A 20 2.89 10.19 -20.52
N GLU A 21 4.13 10.55 -20.87
CA GLU A 21 5.32 9.79 -20.47
C GLU A 21 5.52 9.88 -18.94
N LEU A 22 5.34 11.06 -18.35
CA LEU A 22 5.43 11.22 -16.90
C LEU A 22 4.35 10.40 -16.17
N PHE A 23 3.11 10.44 -16.66
CA PHE A 23 2.00 9.67 -16.11
C PHE A 23 2.26 8.16 -16.24
N ALA A 24 2.77 7.69 -17.39
CA ALA A 24 3.10 6.30 -17.63
C ALA A 24 4.21 5.82 -16.67
N ALA A 25 5.28 6.61 -16.49
CA ALA A 25 6.34 6.28 -15.55
C ALA A 25 5.82 6.18 -14.11
N TRP A 26 4.96 7.12 -13.71
CA TRP A 26 4.34 7.14 -12.38
C TRP A 26 3.45 5.91 -12.16
N ILE A 27 2.50 5.61 -13.06
CA ILE A 27 1.56 4.50 -12.86
C ILE A 27 2.28 3.14 -12.85
N ILE A 28 3.33 2.97 -13.66
CA ILE A 28 4.17 1.76 -13.65
C ILE A 28 4.90 1.61 -12.31
N SER A 29 5.39 2.72 -11.74
CA SER A 29 6.03 2.71 -10.42
C SER A 29 5.03 2.29 -9.34
N GLU A 30 3.81 2.85 -9.37
CA GLU A 30 2.77 2.53 -8.39
C GLU A 30 2.38 1.04 -8.43
N LEU A 31 2.16 0.49 -9.62
CA LEU A 31 1.84 -0.93 -9.80
C LEU A 31 2.97 -1.85 -9.27
N LYS A 32 4.24 -1.46 -9.44
CA LYS A 32 5.38 -2.20 -8.88
C LYS A 32 5.43 -2.10 -7.35
N ALA A 33 5.15 -0.92 -6.79
CA ALA A 33 5.10 -0.71 -5.36
C ALA A 33 3.99 -1.56 -4.72
N GLU A 34 2.79 -1.54 -5.30
CA GLU A 34 1.65 -2.36 -4.89
C GLU A 34 1.98 -3.86 -4.93
N HIS A 35 2.59 -4.34 -6.01
CA HIS A 35 3.00 -5.74 -6.11
C HIS A 35 4.03 -6.14 -5.03
N ARG A 36 5.01 -5.26 -4.78
CA ARG A 36 6.01 -5.46 -3.73
C ARG A 36 5.37 -5.50 -2.35
N TRP A 37 4.46 -4.57 -2.05
CA TRP A 37 3.74 -4.54 -0.77
C TRP A 37 2.91 -5.79 -0.55
N ASN A 38 2.15 -6.22 -1.56
CA ASN A 38 1.38 -7.46 -1.49
C ASN A 38 2.28 -8.68 -1.19
N THR A 39 3.45 -8.74 -1.83
CA THR A 39 4.42 -9.83 -1.60
C THR A 39 4.98 -9.81 -0.18
N LEU A 40 5.36 -8.63 0.33
CA LEU A 40 5.89 -8.49 1.69
C LEU A 40 4.82 -8.80 2.73
N PHE A 41 3.61 -8.29 2.53
CA PHE A 41 2.49 -8.48 3.43
C PHE A 41 2.08 -9.96 3.52
N ALA A 42 2.02 -10.67 2.38
CA ALA A 42 1.70 -12.10 2.36
C ALA A 42 2.70 -12.96 3.17
N ARG A 43 3.93 -12.47 3.40
CA ARG A 43 4.98 -13.16 4.18
C ARG A 43 5.08 -12.65 5.62
N SER A 44 4.27 -11.67 6.00
CA SER A 44 4.39 -10.99 7.30
C SER A 44 3.58 -11.64 8.42
N ALA A 45 2.74 -12.64 8.12
CA ALA A 45 1.78 -13.22 9.08
C ALA A 45 2.43 -13.66 10.40
N ASP A 46 3.55 -14.39 10.35
CA ASP A 46 4.24 -14.84 11.58
C ASP A 46 4.79 -13.68 12.39
N THR A 47 5.35 -12.66 11.73
CA THR A 47 5.88 -11.46 12.40
C THR A 47 4.76 -10.63 13.02
N LEU A 48 3.64 -10.45 12.30
CA LEU A 48 2.47 -9.74 12.80
C LEU A 48 1.83 -10.48 13.99
N ASN A 49 1.76 -11.81 13.93
CA ASN A 49 1.29 -12.63 15.05
C ASN A 49 2.19 -12.47 16.28
N ALA A 50 3.52 -12.51 16.10
CA ALA A 50 4.46 -12.32 17.19
C ALA A 50 4.32 -10.92 17.85
N LEU A 51 4.15 -9.88 17.04
CA LEU A 51 3.90 -8.52 17.52
C LEU A 51 2.56 -8.40 18.25
N ALA A 52 1.51 -9.05 17.76
CA ALA A 52 0.20 -9.07 18.42
C ALA A 52 0.27 -9.78 19.77
N ASP A 53 0.94 -10.94 19.84
CA ASP A 53 1.16 -11.67 21.08
C ASP A 53 1.97 -10.85 22.09
N GLU A 54 2.98 -10.12 21.62
CA GLU A 54 3.77 -9.20 22.44
C GLU A 54 2.92 -8.08 23.04
N ALA A 55 2.17 -7.36 22.21
CA ALA A 55 1.27 -6.31 22.67
C ALA A 55 0.26 -6.83 23.71
N LEU A 56 -0.30 -8.04 23.50
CA LEU A 56 -1.21 -8.67 24.46
C LEU A 56 -0.51 -9.04 25.78
N ARG A 57 0.73 -9.51 25.74
CA ARG A 57 1.52 -9.79 26.96
C ARG A 57 1.78 -8.52 27.74
N GLU A 58 2.21 -7.45 27.08
CA GLU A 58 2.49 -6.15 27.72
C GLU A 58 1.22 -5.55 28.34
N PHE A 59 0.10 -5.63 27.63
CA PHE A 59 -1.19 -5.15 28.14
C PHE A 59 -1.58 -5.90 29.43
N ARG A 60 -1.46 -7.23 29.42
CA ARG A 60 -1.74 -8.07 30.61
C ARG A 60 -0.76 -7.79 31.76
N ALA A 61 0.48 -7.42 31.45
CA ALA A 61 1.49 -7.04 32.44
C ALA A 61 1.31 -5.62 32.99
N GLY A 62 0.39 -4.83 32.43
CA GLY A 62 0.18 -3.43 32.81
C GLY A 62 1.32 -2.50 32.38
N THR A 63 2.15 -2.91 31.42
CA THR A 63 3.32 -2.13 30.95
C THR A 63 3.02 -1.26 29.72
N THR A 64 1.78 -1.29 29.22
CA THR A 64 1.35 -0.45 28.10
C THR A 64 1.17 1.00 28.52
N LYS A 65 1.37 1.92 27.58
CA LYS A 65 1.04 3.34 27.76
C LYS A 65 -0.35 3.64 27.18
N PRO A 66 -1.10 4.59 27.76
CA PRO A 66 -2.27 5.14 27.11
C PRO A 66 -1.92 5.65 25.70
N LEU A 67 -2.82 5.46 24.74
CA LEU A 67 -2.67 6.05 23.42
C LEU A 67 -2.82 7.57 23.54
N ASP A 68 -1.76 8.28 23.16
CA ASP A 68 -1.79 9.74 23.03
C ASP A 68 -2.29 10.08 21.61
N VAL A 69 -3.37 10.85 21.53
CA VAL A 69 -4.06 11.18 20.27
C VAL A 69 -4.02 12.68 19.95
N ASP A 70 -3.26 13.45 20.72
CA ASP A 70 -3.06 14.88 20.51
C ASP A 70 -2.29 15.20 19.20
#